data_AF-A0ABD3J9V3-F1
#
_entry.id   AF-A0ABD3J9V3-F1
#
_cell.length_a   1.000
_cell.length_b   1.000
_cell.length_c   1.000
_cell.angle_alpha   90.00
_cell.angle_beta   90.00
_cell.angle_gamma   90.00
#
_symmetry.space_group_name_H-M   'P 1'
#
loop_
_entity.id
_entity.type
_entity.pdbx_description
1 polymer ?
#
loop_
_entity_poly.entity_id
_entity_poly.type
_entity_poly.pdbx_seq_one_letter_code
_entity_poly.pdbx_strand_id
1 'polypeptide(L)'
;MKRKGNQQKSQHRWKRKLFAAVLLGLCFASLMLMHTQYARVVKLAALRYRSAPKHKIAFLFIARNRLPLDIVWHAFLQGEEDRFSIFVHSRPGFVLNKATTRSVYFLNRQVNNSVKVDWGEASMIEAERILLRHALEEPFNERFVFLSDSCLPLYNFSYTYDYIMSTATSFVDSFADTKEGRYNPKMDPIIPVHNWRKGSQWVVLTRKHAEVVVKDNTVFPTFQLHCKRKSLPEFWRDRPLPVDGSKEHNCIPDEHYVQTLLAQEGLEEEITRRSLTHSSWDLSSSKDRERRGWHPVTYKFSDATPKLVQSIKDIDNINYETENRREWCSSKGKPSRCFLFARKFTRPAALRLLNNSVLGPSRDNL
;
A
#
# COMPACT_ATOMS: atom_id res chain seq x y z
N MET A 1 -25.44 -60.54 51.65
CA MET A 1 -25.28 -60.16 50.21
C MET A 1 -24.67 -58.76 50.10
N LYS A 2 -23.36 -58.58 49.82
CA LYS A 2 -22.79 -57.25 49.43
C LYS A 2 -21.33 -57.24 48.91
N ARG A 3 -20.69 -58.38 48.61
CA ARG A 3 -19.27 -58.41 48.12
C ARG A 3 -19.10 -58.50 46.59
N LYS A 4 -20.06 -59.04 45.84
CA LYS A 4 -19.92 -59.20 44.36
C LYS A 4 -20.06 -57.89 43.55
N GLY A 5 -20.77 -56.87 44.05
CA GLY A 5 -20.99 -55.61 43.32
C GLY A 5 -19.78 -54.67 43.23
N ASN A 6 -18.80 -54.79 44.14
CA ASN A 6 -17.64 -53.89 44.20
C ASN A 6 -16.52 -54.31 43.23
N GLN A 7 -16.39 -55.61 42.98
CA GLN A 7 -15.35 -56.17 42.09
C GLN A 7 -15.65 -55.86 40.62
N GLN A 8 -16.93 -55.95 40.23
CA GLN A 8 -17.39 -55.66 38.87
C GLN A 8 -17.30 -54.15 38.54
N LYS A 9 -17.60 -53.27 39.52
CA LYS A 9 -17.38 -51.81 39.40
C LYS A 9 -15.90 -51.45 39.26
N SER A 10 -15.02 -52.09 40.02
CA SER A 10 -13.57 -51.89 39.94
C SER A 10 -13.02 -52.27 38.56
N GLN A 11 -13.42 -53.45 38.05
CA GLN A 11 -13.01 -53.94 36.74
C GLN A 11 -13.51 -53.03 35.59
N HIS A 12 -14.73 -52.50 35.70
CA HIS A 12 -15.27 -51.58 34.70
C HIS A 12 -14.57 -50.22 34.71
N ARG A 13 -14.19 -49.73 35.90
CA ARG A 13 -13.41 -48.50 36.10
C ARG A 13 -11.99 -48.63 35.56
N TRP A 14 -11.38 -49.80 35.71
CA TRP A 14 -10.06 -50.12 35.15
C TRP A 14 -10.09 -50.19 33.62
N LYS A 15 -11.10 -50.84 33.03
CA LYS A 15 -11.33 -50.84 31.57
C LYS A 15 -11.55 -49.44 31.00
N ARG A 16 -12.30 -48.56 31.69
CA ARG A 16 -12.48 -47.15 31.28
C ARG A 16 -11.18 -46.35 31.33
N LYS A 17 -10.36 -46.54 32.38
CA LYS A 17 -9.03 -45.90 32.47
C LYS A 17 -8.09 -46.37 31.37
N LEU A 18 -8.10 -47.67 31.07
CA LEU A 18 -7.30 -48.24 29.99
C LEU A 18 -7.73 -47.69 28.62
N PHE A 19 -9.05 -47.60 28.37
CA PHE A 19 -9.58 -47.04 27.13
C PHE A 19 -9.24 -45.55 26.97
N ALA A 20 -9.33 -44.77 28.05
CA ALA A 20 -8.93 -43.36 28.04
C ALA A 20 -7.42 -43.19 27.79
N ALA A 21 -6.58 -44.05 28.37
CA ALA A 21 -5.14 -44.02 28.14
C ALA A 21 -4.78 -44.37 26.68
N VAL A 22 -5.46 -45.33 26.07
CA VAL A 22 -5.29 -45.67 24.65
C VAL A 22 -5.72 -44.51 23.74
N LEU A 23 -6.85 -43.87 24.02
CA LEU A 23 -7.31 -42.69 23.28
C LEU A 23 -6.32 -41.52 23.37
N LEU A 24 -5.82 -41.23 24.57
CA LEU A 24 -4.78 -40.21 24.77
C LEU A 24 -3.49 -40.54 24.00
N GLY A 25 -3.07 -41.80 24.02
CA GLY A 25 -1.93 -42.27 23.24
C GLY A 25 -2.13 -42.09 21.73
N LEU A 26 -3.32 -42.41 21.20
CA LEU A 26 -3.67 -42.21 19.79
C LEU A 26 -3.73 -40.73 19.42
N CYS A 27 -4.30 -39.87 20.26
CA CYS A 27 -4.31 -38.42 20.05
C CYS A 27 -2.87 -37.87 20.03
N PHE A 28 -2.03 -38.27 20.99
CA PHE A 28 -0.64 -37.81 21.03
C PHE A 28 0.16 -38.28 19.81
N ALA A 29 -0.03 -39.53 19.38
CA ALA A 29 0.58 -40.05 18.15
C ALA A 29 0.13 -39.28 16.90
N SER A 30 -1.16 -38.95 16.79
CA SER A 30 -1.70 -38.14 15.68
C SER A 30 -1.12 -36.71 15.68
N LEU A 31 -0.95 -36.11 16.85
CA LEU A 31 -0.35 -34.78 17.00
C LEU A 31 1.12 -34.79 16.58
N MET A 32 1.87 -35.83 16.97
CA MET A 32 3.27 -36.01 16.56
C MET A 32 3.39 -36.28 15.05
N LEU A 33 2.48 -37.07 14.47
CA LEU A 33 2.42 -37.28 13.02
C LEU A 33 2.11 -35.98 12.26
N MET A 34 1.13 -35.20 12.73
CA MET A 34 0.81 -33.88 12.18
C MET A 34 2.00 -32.92 12.28
N HIS A 35 2.68 -32.91 13.44
CA HIS A 35 3.83 -32.03 13.65
C HIS A 35 5.03 -32.42 12.77
N THR A 36 5.31 -33.70 12.62
CA THR A 36 6.38 -34.20 11.73
C THR A 36 6.06 -34.00 10.26
N GLN A 37 4.80 -34.16 9.84
CA GLN A 37 4.36 -33.83 8.48
C GLN A 37 4.46 -32.32 8.21
N TYR A 38 4.00 -31.49 9.15
CA TYR A 38 4.14 -30.03 9.08
C TYR A 38 5.62 -29.62 8.98
N ALA A 39 6.49 -30.15 9.84
CA ALA A 39 7.92 -29.89 9.78
C ALA A 39 8.54 -30.35 8.46
N ARG A 40 8.10 -31.48 7.90
CA ARG A 40 8.53 -31.93 6.56
C ARG A 40 8.06 -30.98 5.46
N VAL A 41 6.82 -30.50 5.49
CA VAL A 41 6.29 -29.54 4.51
C VAL A 41 7.05 -28.22 4.58
N VAL A 42 7.30 -27.70 5.79
CA VAL A 42 8.12 -26.49 6.00
C VAL A 42 9.54 -26.70 5.49
N LYS A 43 10.14 -27.88 5.76
CA LYS A 43 11.49 -28.21 5.30
C LYS A 43 11.55 -28.38 3.78
N LEU A 44 10.55 -29.00 3.16
CA LEU A 44 10.42 -29.11 1.69
C LEU A 44 10.19 -27.75 1.04
N ALA A 45 9.39 -26.88 1.64
CA ALA A 45 9.21 -25.49 1.20
C ALA A 45 10.54 -24.71 1.29
N ALA A 46 11.30 -24.87 2.37
CA ALA A 46 12.62 -24.29 2.54
C ALA A 46 13.67 -24.86 1.55
N LEU A 47 13.60 -26.16 1.24
CA LEU A 47 14.49 -26.82 0.29
C LEU A 47 14.20 -26.41 -1.17
N ARG A 48 12.94 -26.09 -1.50
CA ARG A 48 12.54 -25.52 -2.80
C ARG A 48 13.07 -24.09 -2.98
N TYR A 49 13.51 -23.45 -1.90
CA TYR A 49 14.01 -22.08 -1.81
C TYR A 49 15.55 -21.98 -1.78
N ARG A 50 16.26 -22.99 -2.29
CA ARG A 50 17.74 -23.07 -2.28
C ARG A 50 18.47 -22.12 -3.25
N SER A 51 17.76 -21.34 -4.07
CA SER A 51 18.32 -20.11 -4.63
C SER A 51 18.26 -19.04 -3.53
N ALA A 52 19.35 -18.33 -3.24
CA ALA A 52 19.34 -17.22 -2.28
C ALA A 52 18.05 -16.41 -2.41
N PRO A 53 17.27 -16.21 -1.33
CA PRO A 53 15.97 -15.60 -1.46
C PRO A 53 16.09 -14.21 -2.07
N LYS A 54 15.56 -14.04 -3.29
CA LYS A 54 15.48 -12.73 -3.91
C LYS A 54 14.39 -11.94 -3.18
N HIS A 55 14.81 -10.88 -2.50
CA HIS A 55 13.91 -9.90 -1.94
C HIS A 55 13.02 -9.32 -3.05
N LYS A 56 11.77 -9.01 -2.73
CA LYS A 56 10.76 -8.59 -3.68
C LYS A 56 10.20 -7.22 -3.33
N ILE A 57 9.76 -6.53 -4.38
CA ILE A 57 8.91 -5.35 -4.25
C ILE A 57 7.44 -5.78 -4.38
N ALA A 58 6.63 -5.49 -3.38
CA ALA A 58 5.19 -5.62 -3.44
C ALA A 58 4.57 -4.36 -4.04
N PHE A 59 3.97 -4.49 -5.23
CA PHE A 59 3.18 -3.43 -5.84
C PHE A 59 1.73 -3.51 -5.37
N LEU A 60 1.29 -2.48 -4.65
CA LEU A 60 0.00 -2.39 -4.00
C LEU A 60 -0.90 -1.42 -4.77
N PHE A 61 -1.76 -1.97 -5.62
CA PHE A 61 -2.64 -1.18 -6.47
C PHE A 61 -3.98 -0.90 -5.78
N ILE A 62 -4.36 0.37 -5.73
CA ILE A 62 -5.71 0.80 -5.37
C ILE A 62 -6.43 1.19 -6.67
N ALA A 63 -7.45 0.43 -7.01
CA ALA A 63 -8.24 0.64 -8.22
C ALA A 63 -9.73 0.62 -7.87
N ARG A 64 -10.55 1.41 -8.57
CA ARG A 64 -12.01 1.26 -8.40
C ARG A 64 -12.52 -0.02 -9.05
N ASN A 65 -11.97 -0.38 -10.20
CA ASN A 65 -12.38 -1.53 -11.00
C ASN A 65 -11.19 -2.08 -11.81
N ARG A 66 -11.14 -1.85 -13.12
CA ARG A 66 -10.08 -2.34 -14.00
C ARG A 66 -8.81 -1.52 -13.80
N LEU A 67 -7.68 -2.09 -14.20
CA LEU A 67 -6.41 -1.37 -14.33
C LEU A 67 -6.24 -0.96 -15.80
N PRO A 68 -6.63 0.27 -16.19
CA PRO A 68 -6.59 0.70 -17.59
C PRO A 68 -5.17 0.75 -18.17
N LEU A 69 -4.17 0.82 -17.30
CA LEU A 69 -2.75 0.88 -17.65
C LEU A 69 -2.06 -0.50 -17.54
N ASP A 70 -2.82 -1.60 -17.41
CA ASP A 70 -2.29 -2.96 -17.28
C ASP A 70 -1.30 -3.36 -18.38
N ILE A 71 -1.46 -2.81 -19.59
CA ILE A 71 -0.57 -3.03 -20.73
C ILE A 71 0.85 -2.45 -20.52
N VAL A 72 0.96 -1.28 -19.89
CA VAL A 72 2.27 -0.67 -19.59
C VAL A 72 2.93 -1.44 -18.46
N TRP A 73 2.16 -1.80 -17.44
CA TRP A 73 2.64 -2.64 -16.34
C TRP A 73 3.05 -4.02 -16.82
N HIS A 74 2.35 -4.60 -17.80
CA HIS A 74 2.75 -5.87 -18.41
C HIS A 74 4.15 -5.77 -19.02
N ALA A 75 4.40 -4.76 -19.86
CA ALA A 75 5.71 -4.55 -20.46
C ALA A 75 6.81 -4.26 -19.41
N PHE A 76 6.48 -3.50 -18.36
CA PHE A 76 7.40 -3.20 -17.28
C PHE A 76 7.80 -4.43 -16.47
N LEU A 77 6.87 -5.35 -16.21
CA LEU A 77 7.09 -6.52 -15.34
C LEU A 77 7.65 -7.75 -16.07
N GLN A 78 7.69 -7.72 -17.39
CA GLN A 78 8.03 -8.88 -18.20
C GLN A 78 9.46 -9.37 -17.96
N GLY A 79 9.61 -10.63 -17.55
CA GLY A 79 10.91 -11.26 -17.27
C GLY A 79 11.45 -11.02 -15.87
N GLU A 80 10.63 -10.46 -14.96
CA GLU A 80 11.04 -10.04 -13.61
C GLU A 80 10.28 -10.77 -12.48
N GLU A 81 9.65 -11.90 -12.81
CA GLU A 81 8.63 -12.56 -11.98
C GLU A 81 9.10 -12.99 -10.59
N ASP A 82 10.40 -13.15 -10.39
CA ASP A 82 11.00 -13.53 -9.11
C ASP A 82 11.36 -12.33 -8.21
N ARG A 83 11.21 -11.09 -8.71
CA ARG A 83 11.57 -9.84 -8.02
C ARG A 83 10.38 -9.00 -7.55
N PHE A 84 9.15 -9.42 -7.82
CA PHE A 84 7.97 -8.67 -7.41
C PHE A 84 6.79 -9.54 -6.96
N SER A 85 5.84 -8.90 -6.31
CA SER A 85 4.50 -9.41 -6.06
C SER A 85 3.48 -8.30 -6.34
N ILE A 86 2.23 -8.68 -6.64
CA ILE A 86 1.17 -7.72 -6.98
C ILE A 86 -0.05 -8.03 -6.13
N PHE A 87 -0.58 -6.99 -5.50
CA PHE A 87 -1.82 -7.02 -4.75
C PHE A 87 -2.71 -5.88 -5.24
N VAL A 88 -3.99 -6.17 -5.45
CA VAL A 88 -4.94 -5.18 -5.95
C VAL A 88 -6.12 -5.08 -4.98
N HIS A 89 -6.39 -3.88 -4.50
CA HIS A 89 -7.65 -3.55 -3.86
C HIS A 89 -8.59 -2.98 -4.91
N SER A 90 -9.76 -3.59 -5.02
CA SER A 90 -10.83 -3.18 -5.93
C SER A 90 -12.15 -3.10 -5.19
N ARG A 91 -13.15 -2.41 -5.76
CA ARG A 91 -14.49 -2.38 -5.15
C ARG A 91 -15.00 -3.81 -4.85
N PRO A 92 -15.78 -4.01 -3.77
CA PRO A 92 -16.32 -5.32 -3.43
C PRO A 92 -17.05 -5.98 -4.62
N GLY A 93 -16.82 -7.27 -4.81
CA GLY A 93 -17.42 -8.06 -5.90
C GLY A 93 -16.73 -7.93 -7.27
N PHE A 94 -15.73 -7.06 -7.43
CA PHE A 94 -14.92 -7.02 -8.64
C PHE A 94 -13.83 -8.10 -8.62
N VAL A 95 -13.61 -8.75 -9.76
CA VAL A 95 -12.66 -9.86 -9.92
C VAL A 95 -11.74 -9.58 -11.10
N LEU A 96 -10.43 -9.79 -10.93
CA LEU A 96 -9.46 -9.71 -12.02
C LEU A 96 -9.31 -11.08 -12.70
N ASN A 97 -10.03 -11.27 -13.80
CA ASN A 97 -9.96 -12.47 -14.63
C ASN A 97 -9.65 -12.11 -16.10
N LYS A 98 -9.64 -13.13 -16.98
CA LYS A 98 -9.35 -12.96 -18.42
C LYS A 98 -10.31 -12.00 -19.15
N ALA A 99 -11.49 -11.73 -18.60
CA ALA A 99 -12.45 -10.77 -19.17
C ALA A 99 -12.21 -9.32 -18.72
N THR A 100 -11.50 -9.10 -17.62
CA THR A 100 -11.33 -7.77 -17.00
C THR A 100 -9.93 -7.20 -17.12
N THR A 101 -8.91 -8.03 -17.32
CA THR A 101 -7.52 -7.60 -17.58
C THR A 101 -6.94 -8.41 -18.73
N ARG A 102 -6.05 -7.77 -19.50
CA ARG A 102 -5.29 -8.45 -20.57
C ARG A 102 -3.94 -8.96 -20.10
N SER A 103 -3.45 -8.47 -18.96
CA SER A 103 -2.15 -8.83 -18.43
C SER A 103 -2.26 -10.01 -17.47
N VAL A 104 -1.48 -11.06 -17.75
CA VAL A 104 -1.43 -12.27 -16.93
C VAL A 104 -0.97 -11.99 -15.49
N TYR A 105 -0.19 -10.93 -15.28
CA TYR A 105 0.35 -10.58 -13.97
C TYR A 105 -0.71 -10.13 -12.98
N PHE A 106 -1.83 -9.59 -13.45
CA PHE A 106 -2.93 -9.09 -12.61
C PHE A 106 -4.05 -10.12 -12.40
N LEU A 107 -4.00 -11.29 -13.06
CA LEU A 107 -5.01 -12.32 -12.89
C LEU A 107 -5.02 -12.82 -11.44
N ASN A 108 -6.20 -12.83 -10.82
CA ASN A 108 -6.43 -13.29 -9.45
C ASN A 108 -5.55 -12.59 -8.40
N ARG A 109 -5.14 -11.33 -8.66
CA ARG A 109 -4.36 -10.53 -7.70
C ARG A 109 -5.20 -9.63 -6.80
N GLN A 110 -6.52 -9.65 -6.96
CA GLN A 110 -7.40 -8.89 -6.09
C GLN A 110 -7.45 -9.51 -4.68
N VAL A 111 -7.40 -8.67 -3.64
CA VAL A 111 -7.59 -9.10 -2.25
C VAL A 111 -9.04 -9.52 -2.01
N ASN A 112 -9.25 -10.47 -1.10
CA ASN A 112 -10.56 -11.10 -0.87
C ASN A 112 -11.47 -10.34 0.11
N ASN A 113 -10.94 -9.39 0.88
CA ASN A 113 -11.65 -8.62 1.90
C ASN A 113 -11.68 -7.12 1.57
N SER A 114 -11.89 -6.80 0.29
CA SER A 114 -12.07 -5.43 -0.18
C SER A 114 -13.23 -4.70 0.52
N VAL A 115 -13.08 -3.40 0.72
CA VAL A 115 -14.10 -2.48 1.25
C VAL A 115 -14.49 -1.44 0.21
N LYS A 116 -15.64 -0.79 0.36
CA LYS A 116 -15.97 0.37 -0.47
C LYS A 116 -15.09 1.54 -0.04
N VAL A 117 -14.40 2.16 -1.01
CA VAL A 117 -13.51 3.30 -0.79
C VAL A 117 -14.15 4.55 -1.35
N ASP A 118 -14.35 5.54 -0.49
CA ASP A 118 -14.78 6.88 -0.86
C ASP A 118 -13.59 7.86 -0.74
N TRP A 119 -13.57 8.87 -1.62
CA TRP A 119 -12.44 9.81 -1.71
C TRP A 119 -12.43 10.77 -0.51
N GLY A 120 -11.25 10.98 0.09
CA GLY A 120 -11.06 11.82 1.27
C GLY A 120 -11.71 11.25 2.54
N GLU A 121 -11.99 9.94 2.58
CA GLU A 121 -12.55 9.26 3.74
C GLU A 121 -11.58 8.19 4.25
N ALA A 122 -11.66 7.86 5.54
CA ALA A 122 -10.76 6.91 6.19
C ALA A 122 -10.85 5.48 5.60
N SER A 123 -11.89 5.17 4.81
CA SER A 123 -11.96 3.94 4.01
C SER A 123 -10.77 3.77 3.05
N MET A 124 -10.12 4.86 2.63
CA MET A 124 -8.89 4.80 1.82
C MET A 124 -7.74 4.17 2.61
N ILE A 125 -7.51 4.63 3.85
CA ILE A 125 -6.50 4.05 4.75
C ILE A 125 -6.82 2.59 5.04
N GLU A 126 -8.09 2.24 5.23
CA GLU A 126 -8.49 0.86 5.46
C GLU A 126 -8.10 -0.06 4.29
N ALA A 127 -8.33 0.40 3.05
CA ALA A 127 -7.91 -0.31 1.85
C ALA A 127 -6.39 -0.47 1.76
N GLU A 128 -5.63 0.56 2.11
CA GLU A 128 -4.17 0.53 2.17
C GLU A 128 -3.65 -0.49 3.19
N ARG A 129 -4.24 -0.48 4.39
CA ARG A 129 -3.91 -1.45 5.46
C ARG A 129 -4.26 -2.88 5.06
N ILE A 130 -5.37 -3.09 4.33
CA ILE A 130 -5.73 -4.40 3.78
C ILE A 130 -4.65 -4.88 2.80
N LEU A 131 -4.23 -4.03 1.86
CA LEU A 131 -3.17 -4.34 0.90
C LEU A 131 -1.87 -4.73 1.60
N LEU A 132 -1.44 -3.95 2.60
CA LEU A 132 -0.22 -4.23 3.36
C LEU A 132 -0.31 -5.56 4.11
N ARG A 133 -1.45 -5.88 4.73
CA ARG A 133 -1.64 -7.14 5.46
C ARG A 133 -1.42 -8.35 4.57
N HIS A 134 -2.06 -8.37 3.40
CA HIS A 134 -1.89 -9.44 2.41
C HIS A 134 -0.46 -9.49 1.87
N ALA A 135 0.15 -8.33 1.61
CA ALA A 135 1.51 -8.28 1.09
C ALA A 135 2.56 -8.71 2.11
N LEU A 136 2.31 -8.52 3.42
CA LEU A 136 3.19 -8.95 4.50
C LEU A 136 3.15 -10.46 4.73
N GLU A 137 2.11 -11.17 4.28
CA GLU A 137 2.07 -12.64 4.36
C GLU A 137 3.21 -13.29 3.55
N GLU A 138 3.67 -12.62 2.48
CA GLU A 138 4.81 -13.06 1.69
C GLU A 138 6.14 -12.65 2.36
N PRO A 139 6.96 -13.62 2.81
CA PRO A 139 8.14 -13.35 3.63
C PRO A 139 9.25 -12.62 2.89
N PHE A 140 9.28 -12.68 1.55
CA PHE A 140 10.32 -12.07 0.74
C PHE A 140 9.99 -10.64 0.28
N ASN A 141 8.78 -10.15 0.55
CA ASN A 141 8.44 -8.76 0.25
C ASN A 141 9.15 -7.81 1.22
N GLU A 142 10.10 -7.01 0.73
CA GLU A 142 10.87 -6.09 1.58
C GLU A 142 10.46 -4.63 1.40
N ARG A 143 9.80 -4.31 0.29
CA ARG A 143 9.41 -2.96 -0.10
C ARG A 143 7.97 -2.99 -0.59
N PHE A 144 7.18 -2.00 -0.17
CA PHE A 144 5.74 -1.94 -0.39
C PHE A 144 5.42 -0.62 -1.08
N VAL A 145 5.05 -0.68 -2.36
CA VAL A 145 4.87 0.50 -3.23
C VAL A 145 3.39 0.70 -3.50
N PHE A 146 2.81 1.80 -3.02
CA PHE A 146 1.42 2.15 -3.31
C PHE A 146 1.26 2.83 -4.66
N LEU A 147 0.27 2.39 -5.44
CA LEU A 147 0.00 2.88 -6.79
C LEU A 147 -1.51 2.96 -7.05
N SER A 148 -1.92 3.93 -7.87
CA SER A 148 -3.29 3.99 -8.40
C SER A 148 -3.39 3.25 -9.74
N ASP A 149 -4.63 2.99 -10.15
CA ASP A 149 -5.01 2.57 -11.50
C ASP A 149 -4.57 3.53 -12.64
N SER A 150 -4.08 4.72 -12.31
CA SER A 150 -3.62 5.77 -13.24
C SER A 150 -2.13 6.12 -13.12
N CYS A 151 -1.37 5.32 -12.35
CA CYS A 151 0.09 5.44 -12.24
C CYS A 151 0.79 4.61 -13.32
N LEU A 152 1.91 5.13 -13.84
CA LEU A 152 2.82 4.39 -14.72
C LEU A 152 4.27 4.52 -14.25
N PRO A 153 5.14 3.53 -14.54
CA PRO A 153 6.58 3.61 -14.31
C PRO A 153 7.25 4.54 -15.34
N LEU A 154 8.24 5.31 -14.91
CA LEU A 154 9.02 6.20 -15.78
C LEU A 154 10.26 5.49 -16.35
N TYR A 155 10.79 4.49 -15.66
CA TYR A 155 12.00 3.76 -16.01
C TYR A 155 11.70 2.27 -16.20
N ASN A 156 12.71 1.50 -16.61
CA ASN A 156 12.61 0.04 -16.64
C ASN A 156 12.58 -0.56 -15.23
N PHE A 157 12.23 -1.85 -15.15
CA PHE A 157 12.12 -2.54 -13.88
C PHE A 157 13.44 -2.61 -13.13
N SER A 158 14.53 -3.01 -13.79
CA SER A 158 15.83 -3.18 -13.11
C SER A 158 16.28 -1.89 -12.42
N TYR A 159 16.21 -0.75 -13.11
CA TYR A 159 16.54 0.55 -12.52
C TYR A 159 15.64 0.87 -11.33
N THR A 160 14.33 0.68 -11.48
CA THR A 160 13.34 0.96 -10.43
C THR A 160 13.58 0.08 -9.21
N TYR A 161 13.83 -1.21 -9.44
CA TYR A 161 14.13 -2.20 -8.41
C TYR A 161 15.42 -1.83 -7.68
N ASP A 162 16.51 -1.61 -8.40
CA ASP A 162 17.81 -1.27 -7.80
C ASP A 162 17.74 0.04 -7.02
N TYR A 163 16.98 1.03 -7.50
CA TYR A 163 16.77 2.28 -6.80
C TYR A 163 16.08 2.06 -5.45
N ILE A 164 14.91 1.40 -5.46
CA ILE A 164 14.09 1.18 -4.26
C ILE A 164 14.78 0.24 -3.26
N MET A 165 15.46 -0.78 -3.75
CA MET A 165 16.11 -1.80 -2.92
C MET A 165 17.45 -1.32 -2.34
N SER A 166 18.08 -0.31 -2.94
CA SER A 166 19.38 0.19 -2.48
C SER A 166 19.35 1.11 -1.26
N THR A 167 18.17 1.62 -0.87
CA THR A 167 18.02 2.45 0.32
C THR A 167 17.53 1.62 1.52
N ALA A 168 17.96 1.98 2.72
CA ALA A 168 17.43 1.43 3.97
C ALA A 168 16.15 2.14 4.44
N THR A 169 15.88 3.34 3.95
CA THR A 169 14.75 4.19 4.38
C THR A 169 13.47 3.91 3.58
N SER A 170 12.33 4.31 4.15
CA SER A 170 11.09 4.44 3.37
C SER A 170 11.02 5.77 2.64
N PHE A 171 10.34 5.84 1.50
CA PHE A 171 10.03 7.09 0.83
C PHE A 171 8.62 7.52 1.21
N VAL A 172 8.56 8.44 2.17
CA VAL A 172 7.32 8.99 2.70
C VAL A 172 7.43 10.50 2.61
N ASP A 173 6.65 11.09 1.72
CA ASP A 173 6.51 12.54 1.69
C ASP A 173 5.90 13.00 3.01
N SER A 174 6.59 13.87 3.75
CA SER A 174 6.19 14.27 5.10
C SER A 174 6.68 15.67 5.41
N PHE A 175 5.77 16.58 5.78
CA PHE A 175 6.06 17.94 6.21
C PHE A 175 5.01 18.47 7.18
N ALA A 176 5.37 19.49 7.96
CA ALA A 176 4.43 20.18 8.84
C ALA A 176 3.34 20.90 8.03
N ASP A 177 2.07 20.65 8.38
CA ASP A 177 0.93 21.31 7.74
C ASP A 177 0.64 22.66 8.41
N THR A 178 1.30 23.71 7.92
CA THR A 178 1.19 25.07 8.50
C THR A 178 0.17 25.96 7.82
N LYS A 179 -0.32 25.56 6.63
CA LYS A 179 -1.12 26.44 5.76
C LYS A 179 -2.63 26.26 5.93
N GLU A 180 -3.10 25.25 6.67
CA GLU A 180 -4.52 24.88 6.67
C GLU A 180 -5.01 24.36 8.03
N GLY A 181 -6.21 24.80 8.45
CA GLY A 181 -6.91 24.29 9.64
C GLY A 181 -7.48 22.87 9.46
N ARG A 182 -6.73 21.95 8.82
CA ARG A 182 -7.13 20.55 8.59
C ARG A 182 -7.10 19.72 9.86
N TYR A 183 -6.19 20.05 10.77
CA TYR A 183 -6.10 19.38 12.06
C TYR A 183 -7.37 19.66 12.87
N ASN A 184 -8.01 18.58 13.33
CA ASN A 184 -9.17 18.64 14.21
C ASN A 184 -8.69 18.53 15.68
N PRO A 185 -8.90 19.57 16.52
CA PRO A 185 -8.46 19.55 17.92
C PRO A 185 -9.01 18.38 18.76
N LYS A 186 -10.10 17.73 18.34
CA LYS A 186 -10.63 16.53 19.01
C LYS A 186 -9.72 15.30 18.89
N MET A 187 -8.71 15.35 18.01
CA MET A 187 -7.70 14.29 17.94
C MET A 187 -6.70 14.38 19.10
N ASP A 188 -6.58 15.52 19.77
CA ASP A 188 -5.77 15.68 20.99
C ASP A 188 -6.46 15.00 22.19
N PRO A 189 -5.72 14.34 23.10
CA PRO A 189 -4.25 14.17 23.14
C PRO A 189 -3.74 12.94 22.38
N ILE A 190 -4.62 12.16 21.73
CA ILE A 190 -4.24 10.88 21.10
C ILE A 190 -3.28 11.11 19.93
N ILE A 191 -3.54 12.13 19.11
CA ILE A 191 -2.66 12.61 18.05
C ILE A 191 -2.38 14.08 18.34
N PRO A 192 -1.29 14.40 19.05
CA PRO A 192 -0.91 15.78 19.31
C PRO A 192 -0.62 16.55 18.03
N VAL A 193 -0.93 17.85 18.02
CA VAL A 193 -0.72 18.71 16.82
C VAL A 193 0.73 18.72 16.32
N HIS A 194 1.73 18.55 17.20
CA HIS A 194 3.14 18.52 16.79
C HIS A 194 3.53 17.26 16.01
N ASN A 195 2.76 16.17 16.15
CA ASN A 195 2.92 14.94 15.36
C ASN A 195 2.10 14.99 14.06
N TRP A 196 1.26 16.01 13.86
CA TRP A 196 0.47 16.16 12.65
C TRP A 196 1.37 16.45 11.44
N ARG A 197 1.41 15.51 10.51
CA ARG A 197 2.20 15.62 9.29
C ARG A 197 1.31 15.47 8.05
N LYS A 198 1.71 16.10 6.96
CA LYS A 198 1.09 16.03 5.63
C LYS A 198 2.06 15.49 4.60
N GLY A 199 1.54 14.82 3.58
CA GLY A 199 2.27 14.49 2.37
C GLY A 199 1.46 13.68 1.38
N SER A 200 2.13 13.17 0.35
CA SER A 200 1.53 12.28 -0.64
C SER A 200 1.01 10.97 -0.04
N GLN A 201 -0.18 10.55 -0.47
CA GLN A 201 -0.71 9.19 -0.28
C GLN A 201 0.25 8.11 -0.84
N TRP A 202 0.96 8.42 -1.92
CA TRP A 202 1.77 7.46 -2.66
C TRP A 202 3.14 7.27 -2.02
N VAL A 203 3.21 6.36 -1.04
CA VAL A 203 4.41 6.05 -0.28
C VAL A 203 5.09 4.75 -0.74
N VAL A 204 6.38 4.62 -0.43
CA VAL A 204 7.12 3.35 -0.51
C VAL A 204 7.64 2.99 0.87
N LEU A 205 7.14 1.91 1.45
CA LEU A 205 7.48 1.49 2.80
C LEU A 205 8.49 0.35 2.80
N THR A 206 9.37 0.34 3.80
CA THR A 206 10.10 -0.85 4.22
C THR A 206 9.16 -1.82 4.91
N ARG A 207 9.57 -3.09 5.02
CA ARG A 207 8.81 -4.09 5.79
C ARG A 207 8.53 -3.66 7.23
N LYS A 208 9.52 -3.07 7.91
CA LYS A 208 9.36 -2.51 9.26
C LYS A 208 8.20 -1.51 9.33
N HIS A 209 8.18 -0.50 8.45
CA HIS A 209 7.12 0.52 8.48
C HIS A 209 5.77 -0.02 8.01
N ALA A 210 5.74 -0.96 7.06
CA ALA A 210 4.51 -1.66 6.68
C ALA A 210 3.87 -2.39 7.87
N GLU A 211 4.68 -3.05 8.70
CA GLU A 211 4.20 -3.70 9.93
C GLU A 211 3.66 -2.71 10.95
N VAL A 212 4.30 -1.55 11.14
CA VAL A 212 3.80 -0.47 12.00
C VAL A 212 2.41 -0.03 11.54
N VAL A 213 2.25 0.24 10.24
CA VAL A 213 0.96 0.64 9.66
C VAL A 213 -0.13 -0.41 9.88
N VAL A 214 0.16 -1.71 9.75
CA VAL A 214 -0.85 -2.76 9.95
C VAL A 214 -1.17 -3.00 11.42
N LYS A 215 -0.20 -2.84 12.32
CA LYS A 215 -0.35 -3.05 13.77
C LYS A 215 -0.99 -1.87 14.50
N ASP A 216 -1.04 -0.69 13.88
CA ASP A 216 -1.66 0.50 14.47
C ASP A 216 -3.13 0.26 14.82
N ASN A 217 -3.47 0.56 16.07
CA ASN A 217 -4.78 0.44 16.69
C ASN A 217 -5.23 1.74 17.37
N THR A 218 -4.50 2.84 17.17
CA THR A 218 -4.69 4.10 17.91
C THR A 218 -4.87 5.28 16.96
N VAL A 219 -3.95 5.48 16.01
CA VAL A 219 -3.99 6.61 15.07
C VAL A 219 -5.12 6.41 14.05
N PHE A 220 -5.22 5.22 13.45
CA PHE A 220 -6.25 4.95 12.44
C PHE A 220 -7.69 5.11 12.96
N PRO A 221 -8.09 4.53 14.12
CA PRO A 221 -9.41 4.79 14.68
C PRO A 221 -9.69 6.26 14.98
N THR A 222 -8.68 7.01 15.42
CA THR A 222 -8.81 8.46 15.68
C THR A 222 -9.05 9.23 14.38
N PHE A 223 -8.33 8.89 13.31
CA PHE A 223 -8.59 9.41 11.97
C PHE A 223 -10.00 9.04 11.48
N GLN A 224 -10.45 7.80 11.68
CA GLN A 224 -11.80 7.36 11.33
C GLN A 224 -12.88 8.18 12.05
N LEU A 225 -12.63 8.61 13.29
CA LEU A 225 -13.60 9.36 14.07
C LEU A 225 -13.60 10.86 13.76
N HIS A 226 -12.42 11.47 13.59
CA HIS A 226 -12.26 12.93 13.60
C HIS A 226 -11.72 13.55 12.31
N CYS A 227 -10.97 12.81 11.50
CA CYS A 227 -10.48 13.30 10.22
C CYS A 227 -11.53 13.07 9.14
N LYS A 228 -12.36 14.09 8.91
CA LYS A 228 -13.44 14.06 7.92
C LYS A 228 -13.21 15.12 6.85
N ARG A 229 -13.42 14.74 5.60
CA ARG A 229 -13.48 15.71 4.51
C ARG A 229 -14.72 16.59 4.65
N LYS A 230 -14.61 17.86 4.25
CA LYS A 230 -15.75 18.77 4.18
C LYS A 230 -16.81 18.25 3.19
N SER A 231 -18.07 18.27 3.61
CA SER A 231 -19.20 17.96 2.74
C SER A 231 -19.23 18.90 1.52
N LEU A 232 -19.17 18.32 0.32
CA LEU A 232 -19.25 19.08 -0.94
C LEU A 232 -20.72 19.38 -1.28
N PRO A 233 -21.02 20.51 -1.94
CA PRO A 233 -22.39 20.87 -2.26
C PRO A 233 -23.14 19.88 -3.15
N GLU A 234 -22.45 19.12 -3.98
CA GLU A 234 -23.06 18.12 -4.84
C GLU A 234 -23.48 16.84 -4.06
N PHE A 235 -22.98 16.66 -2.83
CA PHE A 235 -23.20 15.48 -1.98
C PHE A 235 -24.03 15.79 -0.72
N TRP A 236 -24.72 16.94 -0.66
CA TRP A 236 -25.57 17.33 0.48
C TRP A 236 -26.62 16.27 0.88
N ARG A 237 -26.99 15.36 -0.04
CA ARG A 237 -27.97 14.29 0.24
C ARG A 237 -27.41 13.18 1.13
N ASP A 238 -26.09 13.03 1.21
CA ASP A 238 -25.45 11.92 1.93
C ASP A 238 -25.12 12.26 3.39
N ARG A 239 -25.06 13.56 3.76
CA ARG A 239 -24.87 14.01 5.15
C ARG A 239 -25.64 15.31 5.41
N PRO A 240 -26.35 15.43 6.55
CA PRO A 240 -26.94 16.71 6.94
C PRO A 240 -25.83 17.75 7.12
N LEU A 241 -26.05 18.92 6.50
CA LEU A 241 -25.23 20.10 6.68
C LEU A 241 -25.08 20.42 8.18
N PRO A 242 -23.87 20.51 8.73
CA PRO A 242 -23.70 20.97 10.10
C PRO A 242 -24.25 22.40 10.21
N VAL A 243 -24.96 22.66 11.32
CA VAL A 243 -25.55 23.98 11.65
C VAL A 243 -24.50 25.10 11.66
N ASP A 244 -23.24 24.73 11.85
CA ASP A 244 -22.08 25.62 11.83
C ASP A 244 -20.93 25.01 11.01
N GLY A 245 -20.79 25.45 9.76
CA GLY A 245 -19.74 24.98 8.84
C GLY A 245 -18.33 25.49 9.17
N SER A 246 -18.15 26.34 10.20
CA SER A 246 -16.84 26.81 10.66
C SER A 246 -16.08 25.76 11.49
N LYS A 247 -16.80 24.76 12.01
CA LYS A 247 -16.25 23.63 12.80
C LYS A 247 -15.89 22.41 11.96
N GLU A 248 -16.09 22.47 10.64
CA GLU A 248 -15.77 21.38 9.72
C GLU A 248 -14.34 21.56 9.20
N HIS A 249 -13.42 20.79 9.77
CA HIS A 249 -12.02 20.74 9.33
C HIS A 249 -11.94 19.89 8.06
N ASN A 250 -11.45 20.43 6.94
CA ASN A 250 -11.33 19.69 5.69
C ASN A 250 -10.12 18.71 5.73
N CYS A 251 -10.25 17.64 6.49
CA CYS A 251 -9.19 16.67 6.72
C CYS A 251 -9.22 15.56 5.66
N ILE A 252 -8.11 15.35 4.96
CA ILE A 252 -7.96 14.32 3.90
C ILE A 252 -7.09 13.18 4.44
N PRO A 253 -7.68 12.13 5.01
CA PRO A 253 -6.98 11.18 5.89
C PRO A 253 -5.78 10.48 5.23
N ASP A 254 -5.90 10.12 3.95
CA ASP A 254 -4.87 9.43 3.16
C ASP A 254 -3.64 10.30 2.84
N GLU A 255 -3.73 11.62 2.97
CA GLU A 255 -2.59 12.56 2.80
C GLU A 255 -1.87 12.87 4.14
N HIS A 256 -2.27 12.24 5.24
CA HIS A 256 -1.77 12.58 6.57
C HIS A 256 -1.44 11.35 7.44
N TYR A 257 -2.14 10.24 7.26
CA TYR A 257 -2.11 9.11 8.19
C TYR A 257 -0.73 8.46 8.34
N VAL A 258 -0.10 8.03 7.25
CA VAL A 258 1.19 7.32 7.32
C VAL A 258 2.26 8.23 7.90
N GLN A 259 2.29 9.50 7.50
CA GLN A 259 3.23 10.50 7.97
C GLN A 259 3.07 10.74 9.47
N THR A 260 1.83 10.94 9.92
CA THR A 260 1.49 11.21 11.32
C THR A 260 1.77 10.01 12.21
N LEU A 261 1.45 8.80 11.75
CA LEU A 261 1.75 7.56 12.47
C LEU A 261 3.26 7.39 12.66
N LEU A 262 4.06 7.56 11.61
CA LEU A 262 5.51 7.42 11.73
C LEU A 262 6.13 8.50 12.62
N ALA A 263 5.59 9.73 12.60
CA ALA A 263 6.00 10.78 13.52
C ALA A 263 5.67 10.42 14.98
N GLN A 264 4.47 9.91 15.23
CA GLN A 264 4.02 9.50 16.56
C GLN A 264 4.83 8.32 17.13
N GLU A 265 5.32 7.43 16.28
CA GLU A 265 6.21 6.32 16.66
C GLU A 265 7.69 6.71 16.73
N GLY A 266 8.04 7.98 16.47
CA GLY A 266 9.43 8.46 16.50
C GLY A 266 10.30 7.94 15.35
N LEU A 267 9.71 7.58 14.21
CA LEU A 267 10.37 6.95 13.06
C LEU A 267 10.68 7.94 11.92
N GLU A 268 10.64 9.25 12.17
CA GLU A 268 10.88 10.27 11.14
C GLU A 268 12.32 10.25 10.59
N GLU A 269 13.29 9.76 11.36
CA GLU A 269 14.68 9.64 10.93
C GLU A 269 14.90 8.43 9.99
N GLU A 270 13.94 7.50 9.92
CA GLU A 270 13.99 6.31 9.07
C GLU A 270 13.30 6.50 7.71
N ILE A 271 12.86 7.73 7.42
CA ILE A 271 12.22 8.08 6.15
C ILE A 271 13.05 9.08 5.35
N THR A 272 13.07 8.89 4.04
CA THR A 272 13.40 9.95 3.09
C THR A 272 12.13 10.73 2.84
N ARG A 273 12.13 12.01 3.21
CA ARG A 273 10.95 12.89 3.27
C ARG A 273 10.50 13.39 1.89
N ARG A 274 10.17 12.45 1.01
CA ARG A 274 9.63 12.65 -0.35
C ARG A 274 8.92 11.42 -0.89
N SER A 275 8.06 11.62 -1.88
CA SER A 275 7.44 10.53 -2.65
C SER A 275 8.27 10.19 -3.90
N LEU A 276 8.19 8.94 -4.34
CA LEU A 276 8.71 8.48 -5.64
C LEU A 276 7.69 8.61 -6.78
N THR A 277 6.48 9.12 -6.50
CA THR A 277 5.41 9.26 -7.49
C THR A 277 5.13 10.73 -7.79
N HIS A 278 5.45 11.16 -9.01
CA HIS A 278 5.16 12.51 -9.47
C HIS A 278 3.65 12.72 -9.68
N SER A 279 3.10 13.81 -9.13
CA SER A 279 1.76 14.31 -9.41
C SER A 279 1.84 15.78 -9.81
N SER A 280 1.26 16.16 -10.95
CA SER A 280 1.19 17.56 -11.36
C SER A 280 -0.06 18.22 -10.82
N TRP A 281 0.10 19.32 -10.08
CA TRP A 281 -0.97 20.09 -9.45
C TRP A 281 -1.11 21.46 -10.11
N ASP A 282 -1.42 21.48 -11.41
CA ASP A 282 -1.77 22.71 -12.11
C ASP A 282 -3.18 23.16 -11.72
N LEU A 283 -3.29 24.28 -11.01
CA LEU A 283 -4.56 24.86 -10.53
C LEU A 283 -5.48 25.28 -11.69
N SER A 284 -4.95 25.48 -12.89
CA SER A 284 -5.73 25.81 -14.09
C SER A 284 -6.40 24.59 -14.74
N SER A 285 -6.02 23.38 -14.34
CA SER A 285 -6.46 22.14 -14.98
C SER A 285 -7.92 21.76 -14.71
N SER A 286 -8.54 22.28 -13.65
CA SER A 286 -9.97 22.11 -13.39
C SER A 286 -10.77 23.29 -13.95
N LYS A 287 -11.67 22.99 -14.89
CA LYS A 287 -12.66 23.94 -15.41
C LYS A 287 -13.68 24.34 -14.34
N ASP A 288 -13.97 23.43 -13.43
CA ASP A 288 -14.83 23.66 -12.27
C ASP A 288 -14.02 24.37 -11.18
N ARG A 289 -14.45 25.58 -10.81
CA ARG A 289 -13.79 26.43 -9.81
C ARG A 289 -13.77 25.76 -8.44
N GLU A 290 -14.80 24.99 -8.09
CA GLU A 290 -14.91 24.33 -6.78
C GLU A 290 -13.97 23.12 -6.66
N ARG A 291 -13.56 22.53 -7.79
CA ARG A 291 -12.69 21.34 -7.84
C ARG A 291 -11.22 21.66 -8.15
N ARG A 292 -10.86 22.93 -8.28
CA ARG A 292 -9.46 23.34 -8.50
C ARG A 292 -8.58 22.96 -7.32
N GLY A 293 -7.50 22.23 -7.59
CA GLY A 293 -6.58 21.76 -6.55
C GLY A 293 -7.03 20.51 -5.79
N TRP A 294 -8.18 19.91 -6.11
CA TRP A 294 -8.67 18.67 -5.46
C TRP A 294 -8.09 17.41 -6.09
N HIS A 295 -7.74 17.50 -7.37
CA HIS A 295 -7.15 16.40 -8.12
C HIS A 295 -5.98 16.90 -8.97
N PRO A 296 -4.92 16.09 -9.11
CA PRO A 296 -3.84 16.41 -10.03
C PRO A 296 -4.30 16.27 -11.48
N VAL A 297 -3.52 16.89 -12.37
CA VAL A 297 -3.71 16.86 -13.82
C VAL A 297 -3.80 15.41 -14.32
N THR A 298 -4.75 15.16 -15.21
CA THR A 298 -4.87 13.89 -15.92
C THR A 298 -4.38 14.06 -17.36
N TYR A 299 -3.21 13.52 -17.66
CA TYR A 299 -2.61 13.55 -18.98
C TYR A 299 -3.38 12.67 -19.97
N LYS A 300 -3.83 13.30 -21.05
CA LYS A 300 -4.54 12.69 -22.17
C LYS A 300 -3.56 12.30 -23.28
N PHE A 301 -4.10 11.73 -24.36
CA PHE A 301 -3.31 11.31 -25.50
C PHE A 301 -2.39 12.43 -26.02
N SER A 302 -2.90 13.65 -26.19
CA SER A 302 -2.15 14.82 -26.68
C SER A 302 -0.95 15.18 -25.81
N ASP A 303 -1.11 15.06 -24.50
CA ASP A 303 -0.18 15.55 -23.48
C ASP A 303 1.00 14.58 -23.30
N ALA A 304 0.74 13.28 -23.51
CA ALA A 304 1.68 12.17 -23.39
C ALA A 304 2.76 12.17 -24.48
N THR A 305 3.71 13.09 -24.35
CA THR A 305 4.85 13.26 -25.26
C THR A 305 6.16 12.78 -24.61
N PRO A 306 7.18 12.41 -25.41
CA PRO A 306 8.52 12.15 -24.88
C PRO A 306 9.07 13.31 -24.06
N LYS A 307 8.82 14.56 -24.50
CA LYS A 307 9.22 15.78 -23.79
C LYS A 307 8.61 15.87 -22.40
N LEU A 308 7.31 15.55 -22.26
CA LEU A 308 6.66 15.51 -20.94
C LEU A 308 7.32 14.48 -20.01
N VAL A 309 7.57 13.27 -20.50
CA VAL A 309 8.21 12.23 -19.67
C VAL A 309 9.62 12.66 -19.28
N GLN A 310 10.38 13.24 -20.21
CA GLN A 310 11.72 13.75 -19.93
C GLN A 310 11.69 14.88 -18.91
N SER A 311 10.76 15.84 -19.01
CA SER A 311 10.65 16.93 -18.03
C SER A 311 10.34 16.43 -16.62
N ILE A 312 9.57 15.35 -16.49
CA ILE A 312 9.32 14.72 -15.18
C ILE A 312 10.58 14.01 -14.68
N LYS A 313 11.29 13.30 -15.56
CA LYS A 313 12.55 12.61 -15.25
C LYS A 313 13.68 13.58 -14.88
N ASP A 314 13.67 14.81 -15.40
CA ASP A 314 14.72 15.80 -15.13
C ASP A 314 14.62 16.44 -13.74
N ILE A 315 13.54 16.20 -13.00
CA ILE A 315 13.38 16.72 -11.64
C ILE A 315 14.36 16.00 -10.70
N ASP A 316 15.28 16.76 -10.12
CA ASP A 316 16.34 16.30 -9.21
C ASP A 316 16.22 16.87 -7.78
N ASN A 317 15.24 17.74 -7.54
CA ASN A 317 14.91 18.24 -6.21
C ASN A 317 13.41 18.53 -6.04
N ILE A 318 12.95 18.52 -4.79
CA ILE A 318 11.56 18.84 -4.41
C ILE A 318 11.60 19.99 -3.41
N ASN A 319 10.74 21.00 -3.62
CA ASN A 319 10.65 22.15 -2.73
C ASN A 319 9.44 22.05 -1.80
N TYR A 320 9.69 22.15 -0.50
CA TYR A 320 8.69 22.15 0.56
C TYR A 320 8.55 23.57 1.13
N GLU A 321 7.66 24.34 0.52
CA GLU A 321 7.46 25.75 0.86
C GLU A 321 7.09 25.97 2.33
N THR A 322 6.31 25.06 2.93
CA THR A 322 5.85 25.17 4.33
C THR A 322 6.99 25.11 5.34
N GLU A 323 8.09 24.46 4.97
CA GLU A 323 9.27 24.27 5.82
C GLU A 323 10.49 25.06 5.31
N ASN A 324 10.33 25.81 4.21
CA ASN A 324 11.44 26.42 3.46
C ASN A 324 12.59 25.41 3.20
N ARG A 325 12.24 24.15 2.91
CA ARG A 325 13.18 23.04 2.75
C ARG A 325 13.23 22.60 1.30
N ARG A 326 14.45 22.42 0.78
CA ARG A 326 14.69 21.80 -0.52
C ARG A 326 15.30 20.42 -0.33
N GLU A 327 14.61 19.41 -0.83
CA GLU A 327 15.05 18.02 -0.79
C GLU A 327 15.75 17.67 -2.10
N TRP A 328 17.07 17.48 -2.07
CA TRP A 328 17.84 17.03 -3.22
C TRP A 328 17.83 15.50 -3.31
N CYS A 329 17.43 14.99 -4.47
CA CYS A 329 17.24 13.56 -4.66
C CYS A 329 18.57 12.85 -4.88
N SER A 330 18.78 11.78 -4.12
CA SER A 330 19.96 10.94 -4.23
C SER A 330 19.59 9.46 -4.22
N SER A 331 20.49 8.65 -4.79
CA SER A 331 20.44 7.20 -4.76
C SER A 331 21.87 6.68 -4.58
N LYS A 332 22.08 5.75 -3.64
CA LYS A 332 23.41 5.23 -3.27
C LYS A 332 24.45 6.33 -2.99
N GLY A 333 24.02 7.42 -2.34
CA GLY A 333 24.87 8.57 -2.00
C GLY A 333 25.25 9.47 -3.19
N LYS A 334 24.70 9.24 -4.39
CA LYS A 334 24.96 10.06 -5.59
C LYS A 334 23.70 10.84 -5.99
N PRO A 335 23.84 12.04 -6.59
CA PRO A 335 22.72 12.78 -7.17
C PRO A 335 21.90 11.89 -8.11
N SER A 336 20.58 11.98 -8.02
CA SER A 336 19.66 11.16 -8.79
C SER A 336 18.35 11.88 -9.06
N ARG A 337 17.51 11.28 -9.90
CA ARG A 337 16.18 11.81 -10.22
C ARG A 337 15.19 11.47 -9.10
N CYS A 338 14.21 12.33 -8.91
CA CYS A 338 13.30 12.22 -7.77
C CYS A 338 12.23 11.15 -7.94
N PHE A 339 11.68 10.99 -9.14
CA PHE A 339 10.46 10.21 -9.34
C PHE A 339 10.73 8.96 -10.15
N LEU A 340 10.17 7.82 -9.73
CA LEU A 340 10.18 6.56 -10.48
C LEU A 340 8.83 6.28 -11.15
N PHE A 341 7.76 6.87 -10.62
CA PHE A 341 6.41 6.74 -11.13
C PHE A 341 5.81 8.12 -11.40
N ALA A 342 4.78 8.17 -12.25
CA ALA A 342 4.03 9.39 -12.48
C ALA A 342 2.53 9.12 -12.63
N ARG A 343 1.74 10.13 -12.26
CA ARG A 343 0.29 10.15 -12.37
C ARG A 343 -0.24 11.55 -12.68
N LYS A 344 -1.44 11.69 -13.27
CA LYS A 344 -2.39 10.63 -13.66
C LYS A 344 -2.42 10.48 -15.18
N PHE A 345 -2.41 9.26 -15.69
CA PHE A 345 -2.46 9.01 -17.14
C PHE A 345 -3.74 8.26 -17.54
N THR A 346 -4.32 8.67 -18.67
CA THR A 346 -5.40 7.90 -19.31
C THR A 346 -4.84 6.69 -20.08
N ARG A 347 -5.70 5.71 -20.39
CA ARG A 347 -5.30 4.57 -21.23
C ARG A 347 -4.73 4.99 -22.60
N PRO A 348 -5.35 5.92 -23.37
CA PRO A 348 -4.77 6.40 -24.62
C PRO A 348 -3.40 7.06 -24.44
N ALA A 349 -3.21 7.84 -23.37
CA ALA A 349 -1.93 8.47 -23.04
C ALA A 349 -0.83 7.41 -22.81
N ALA A 350 -1.13 6.40 -21.99
CA ALA A 350 -0.20 5.32 -21.71
C ALA A 350 0.17 4.50 -22.96
N LEU A 351 -0.81 4.19 -23.82
CA LEU A 351 -0.57 3.51 -25.10
C LEU A 351 0.36 4.31 -26.01
N ARG A 352 0.19 5.64 -26.08
CA ARG A 352 1.07 6.52 -26.85
C ARG A 352 2.52 6.46 -26.35
N LEU A 353 2.72 6.50 -25.03
CA LEU A 353 4.06 6.43 -24.44
C LEU A 353 4.73 5.08 -24.67
N LEU A 354 3.96 4.00 -24.60
CA LEU A 354 4.45 2.65 -24.85
C LEU A 354 4.87 2.48 -26.32
N ASN A 355 4.04 2.91 -27.27
CA ASN A 355 4.33 2.80 -28.70
C ASN A 355 5.55 3.62 -29.14
N ASN A 356 5.81 4.74 -28.45
CA ASN A 356 6.95 5.60 -28.73
C ASN A 356 8.23 5.15 -27.99
N SER A 357 8.22 3.99 -27.32
CA SER A 357 9.34 3.46 -26.52
C SER A 357 9.90 4.44 -25.48
N VAL A 358 9.05 5.36 -24.99
CA VAL A 358 9.44 6.41 -24.02
C VAL A 358 9.58 5.82 -22.61
N LEU A 359 8.90 4.70 -22.37
CA LEU A 359 8.92 3.93 -21.13
C LEU A 359 9.89 2.75 -21.32
N GLY A 360 11.19 2.98 -21.13
CA GLY A 360 12.25 2.04 -21.46
C GLY A 360 13.62 2.71 -21.43
N PRO A 361 14.73 1.97 -21.62
CA PRO A 361 16.08 2.49 -21.39
C PRO A 361 16.37 3.75 -22.21
N SER A 362 16.84 4.82 -21.54
CA SER A 362 17.57 5.89 -22.23
C SER A 362 18.81 5.26 -22.83
N ARG A 363 19.12 5.57 -24.09
CA ARG A 363 20.33 5.08 -24.76
C ARG A 363 21.63 5.70 -24.21
N ASP A 364 21.56 6.49 -23.15
CA ASP A 364 22.64 7.39 -22.73
C ASP A 364 23.47 6.88 -21.54
N ASN A 365 23.52 5.58 -21.26
CA ASN A 365 24.47 4.99 -20.28
C ASN A 365 24.82 3.54 -20.63
N LEU A 366 25.45 3.34 -21.80
CA LEU A 366 26.31 2.19 -22.07
C LEU A 366 27.76 2.67 -22.13
#